data_AF-G2KPR5-F1
#
_entry.id   AF-G2KPR5-F1
#
_cell.length_a   1.000
_cell.length_b   1.000
_cell.length_c   1.000
_cell.angle_alpha   90.00
_cell.angle_beta   90.00
_cell.angle_gamma   90.00
#
_symmetry.space_group_name_H-M   'P 1'
#
loop_
_entity.id
_entity.type
_entity.pdbx_description
1 polymer ?
#
loop_
_entity_poly.entity_id
_entity_poly.type
_entity_poly.pdbx_seq_one_letter_code
_entity_poly.pdbx_strand_id
1 'polypeptide(L)'
;MGVACSLFSARPLFKKKVDFLLHELALRPRQNYWATTALKALRPRLVDVQGDEKGFAADDLAAVLDTIIDNYADDDARITDVSELLFGDDLVAYGARATSVFNRWADEGGGPSMVAMAAHAIDHFNIPHDHPDVASVLTAALLAEYPNNLLYHGNEHYRKVMFHVIRLMVTHQALQDEKAIKLSEAQIIQMLIAAAIHDLGHEGGDNMRDGIYTPGYMEQRAVDIARPYFHALDLDRDLLAEIETIVFCTDITFFAGENSPCVRMRKIYDHFFVGNVTEDDIGMMMIGKLRRFDENPALSMMAMLLHEADVGSSAGLSYEQSRVETMSIMEERGVMTAGPKMLLAFMTQQLNGNMMTPAGNAVFGPAMRTIMEQAAEDIANGVETF
;
A
#
# COMPACT_ATOMS: atom_id res chain seq x y z
N MET A 1 -3.03 -21.07 -78.45
CA MET A 1 -2.55 -19.75 -77.97
C MET A 1 -3.36 -19.40 -76.73
N GLY A 2 -2.78 -19.57 -75.54
CA GLY A 2 -3.40 -19.24 -74.26
C GLY A 2 -2.29 -18.86 -73.29
N VAL A 3 -2.30 -17.61 -72.85
CA VAL A 3 -1.23 -16.95 -72.08
C VAL A 3 -1.28 -17.45 -70.63
N ALA A 4 -0.16 -17.99 -70.15
CA ALA A 4 0.03 -18.35 -68.74
C ALA A 4 0.31 -17.08 -67.92
N CYS A 5 -0.52 -16.83 -66.92
CA CYS A 5 -0.37 -15.74 -65.96
C CYS A 5 0.56 -16.19 -64.83
N SER A 6 1.78 -15.67 -64.77
CA SER A 6 2.73 -15.92 -63.69
C SER A 6 2.39 -15.04 -62.48
N LEU A 7 1.80 -15.62 -61.44
CA LEU A 7 1.62 -14.95 -60.15
C LEU A 7 2.95 -14.91 -59.39
N PHE A 8 3.29 -13.69 -58.97
CA PHE A 8 4.44 -13.32 -58.17
C PHE A 8 4.54 -14.12 -56.87
N SER A 9 5.58 -14.93 -56.74
CA SER A 9 6.07 -15.48 -55.48
C SER A 9 7.01 -14.48 -54.82
N ALA A 10 6.45 -13.65 -53.95
CA ALA A 10 7.17 -12.74 -53.06
C ALA A 10 6.48 -12.85 -51.68
N ARG A 11 7.10 -13.08 -50.52
CA ARG A 11 8.50 -13.25 -50.07
C ARG A 11 8.42 -13.97 -48.70
N PRO A 12 9.14 -15.06 -48.44
CA PRO A 12 9.28 -15.65 -47.09
C PRO A 12 9.91 -14.67 -46.07
N LEU A 13 10.62 -13.66 -46.57
CA LEU A 13 11.29 -12.62 -45.80
C LEU A 13 10.34 -11.61 -45.14
N PHE A 14 9.14 -11.39 -45.68
CA PHE A 14 8.20 -10.42 -45.09
C PHE A 14 7.54 -10.99 -43.83
N LYS A 15 7.20 -12.29 -43.84
CA LYS A 15 6.58 -12.98 -42.71
C LYS A 15 7.55 -13.08 -41.52
N LYS A 16 8.80 -13.46 -41.76
CA LYS A 16 9.84 -13.48 -40.70
C LYS A 16 10.10 -12.12 -40.06
N LYS A 17 10.00 -11.02 -40.84
CA LYS A 17 10.23 -9.67 -40.31
C LYS A 17 9.05 -9.18 -39.46
N VAL A 18 7.82 -9.55 -39.82
CA VAL A 18 6.61 -9.28 -39.04
C VAL A 18 6.59 -10.11 -37.76
N ASP A 19 6.93 -11.41 -37.84
CA ASP A 19 6.99 -12.28 -36.66
C ASP A 19 8.11 -11.84 -35.69
N PHE A 20 9.26 -11.37 -36.21
CA PHE A 20 10.33 -10.79 -35.39
C PHE A 20 9.92 -9.46 -34.74
N LEU A 21 9.22 -8.58 -35.47
CA LEU A 21 8.68 -7.32 -34.93
C LEU A 21 7.60 -7.56 -33.87
N LEU A 22 6.73 -8.56 -34.04
CA LEU A 22 5.72 -8.93 -33.06
C LEU A 22 6.35 -9.59 -31.82
N HIS A 23 7.43 -10.35 -32.00
CA HIS A 23 8.21 -10.90 -30.88
C HIS A 23 8.97 -9.80 -30.13
N GLU A 24 9.61 -8.85 -30.82
CA GLU A 24 10.22 -7.67 -30.17
C GLU A 24 9.18 -6.80 -29.48
N LEU A 25 8.00 -6.58 -30.07
CA LEU A 25 6.91 -5.81 -29.43
C LEU A 25 6.29 -6.56 -28.25
N ALA A 26 6.33 -7.88 -28.23
CA ALA A 26 5.91 -8.70 -27.09
C ALA A 26 6.99 -8.77 -25.99
N LEU A 27 8.26 -8.53 -26.33
CA LEU A 27 9.40 -8.52 -25.42
C LEU A 27 9.78 -7.12 -24.92
N ARG A 28 9.30 -6.05 -25.57
CA ARG A 28 9.36 -4.71 -24.98
C ARG A 28 8.43 -4.74 -23.76
N PRO A 29 8.94 -4.35 -22.57
CA PRO A 29 8.07 -4.09 -21.43
C PRO A 29 6.92 -3.21 -21.94
N ARG A 30 5.67 -3.56 -21.61
CA ARG A 30 4.57 -2.63 -21.83
C ARG A 30 4.88 -1.43 -20.96
N GLN A 31 5.54 -0.44 -21.54
CA GLN A 31 5.81 0.79 -20.84
C GLN A 31 4.45 1.42 -20.55
N ASN A 32 4.17 1.68 -19.27
CA ASN A 32 2.90 2.20 -18.79
C ASN A 32 2.73 3.70 -19.11
N TYR A 33 2.97 4.05 -20.37
CA TYR A 33 2.84 5.41 -20.92
C TYR A 33 1.43 5.98 -20.76
N TRP A 34 0.42 5.13 -20.54
CA TRP A 34 -0.93 5.57 -20.23
C TRP A 34 -0.96 6.39 -18.93
N ALA A 35 -0.18 6.03 -17.92
CA ALA A 35 -0.15 6.73 -16.63
C ALA A 35 0.41 8.14 -16.78
N THR A 36 1.52 8.33 -17.52
CA THR A 36 2.06 9.68 -17.78
C THR A 36 1.11 10.55 -18.59
N THR A 37 0.36 9.95 -19.52
CA THR A 37 -0.67 10.66 -20.30
C THR A 37 -1.83 11.09 -19.40
N ALA A 38 -2.30 10.20 -18.52
CA ALA A 38 -3.34 10.49 -17.55
C ALA A 38 -2.90 11.59 -16.56
N LEU A 39 -1.68 11.49 -16.01
CA LEU A 39 -1.09 12.51 -15.14
C LEU A 39 -1.04 13.89 -15.80
N LYS A 40 -0.60 13.97 -17.06
CA LYS A 40 -0.60 15.24 -17.82
C LYS A 40 -2.01 15.82 -17.98
N ALA A 41 -3.01 14.96 -18.17
CA ALA A 41 -4.41 15.38 -18.25
C ALA A 41 -4.99 15.82 -16.90
N LEU A 42 -4.45 15.31 -15.77
CA LEU A 42 -4.85 15.72 -14.42
C LEU A 42 -4.29 17.09 -14.01
N ARG A 43 -3.14 17.49 -14.56
CA ARG A 43 -2.45 18.75 -14.18
C ARG A 43 -3.37 19.97 -14.03
N PRO A 44 -4.24 20.32 -15.00
CA PRO A 44 -5.09 21.49 -14.86
C PRO A 44 -6.10 21.37 -13.72
N ARG A 45 -6.59 20.14 -13.44
CA ARG A 45 -7.56 19.89 -12.37
C ARG A 45 -6.93 19.96 -10.98
N LEU A 46 -5.63 19.67 -10.86
CA LEU A 46 -4.91 19.58 -9.59
C LEU A 46 -4.30 20.91 -9.15
N VAL A 47 -3.74 21.68 -10.10
CA VAL A 47 -3.08 22.97 -9.80
C VAL A 47 -4.08 24.03 -9.31
N ASP A 48 -5.35 23.91 -9.71
CA ASP A 48 -6.41 24.82 -9.29
C ASP A 48 -7.08 24.43 -7.95
N VAL A 49 -6.71 23.28 -7.37
CA VAL A 49 -7.20 22.88 -6.04
C VAL A 49 -6.47 23.72 -5.00
N GLN A 50 -7.10 24.80 -4.57
CA GLN A 50 -6.72 25.44 -3.32
C GLN A 50 -7.01 24.44 -2.20
N GLY A 51 -5.96 23.85 -1.67
CA GLY A 51 -6.03 23.30 -0.32
C GLY A 51 -6.63 24.36 0.60
N ASP A 52 -7.40 23.92 1.60
CA ASP A 52 -7.55 24.74 2.80
C ASP A 52 -6.17 24.96 3.46
N GLU A 53 -6.10 25.51 4.67
CA GLU A 53 -4.83 25.69 5.39
C GLU A 53 -4.00 24.40 5.56
N LYS A 54 -4.54 23.22 5.19
CA LYS A 54 -3.89 21.91 5.31
C LYS A 54 -3.37 21.33 3.99
N GLY A 55 -3.70 21.88 2.82
CA GLY A 55 -3.29 21.30 1.55
C GLY A 55 -1.88 21.69 1.07
N PHE A 56 -1.41 21.05 0.00
CA PHE A 56 -0.12 21.35 -0.62
C PHE A 56 -0.14 22.64 -1.45
N ALA A 57 1.01 23.32 -1.52
CA ALA A 57 1.18 24.44 -2.42
C ALA A 57 1.12 23.96 -3.88
N ALA A 58 0.34 24.66 -4.71
CA ALA A 58 0.09 24.26 -6.09
C ALA A 58 1.37 24.18 -6.95
N ASP A 59 2.30 25.12 -6.76
CA ASP A 59 3.58 25.14 -7.48
C ASP A 59 4.47 23.95 -7.07
N ASP A 60 4.47 23.59 -5.77
CA ASP A 60 5.23 22.45 -5.26
C ASP A 60 4.66 21.13 -5.79
N LEU A 61 3.33 20.96 -5.76
CA LEU A 61 2.67 19.79 -6.32
C LEU A 61 2.88 19.67 -7.84
N ALA A 62 2.89 20.79 -8.56
CA ALA A 62 3.22 20.82 -9.99
C ALA A 62 4.67 20.39 -10.25
N ALA A 63 5.62 20.79 -9.40
CA ALA A 63 7.01 20.36 -9.50
C ALA A 63 7.19 18.86 -9.20
N VAL A 64 6.47 18.32 -8.22
CA VAL A 64 6.42 16.87 -7.95
C VAL A 64 5.88 16.13 -9.16
N LEU A 65 4.77 16.59 -9.75
CA LEU A 65 4.18 16.01 -10.95
C LEU A 65 5.16 15.99 -12.13
N ASP A 66 5.85 17.11 -12.38
CA ASP A 66 6.83 17.21 -13.47
C ASP A 66 8.01 16.25 -13.23
N THR A 67 8.48 16.13 -11.98
CA THR A 67 9.53 15.18 -11.60
C THR A 67 9.12 13.73 -11.86
N ILE A 68 7.88 13.34 -11.50
CA ILE A 68 7.36 11.99 -11.78
C ILE A 68 7.27 11.74 -13.28
N ILE A 69 6.75 12.71 -14.05
CA ILE A 69 6.62 12.56 -15.51
C ILE A 69 7.99 12.39 -16.18
N ASP A 70 8.98 13.18 -15.77
CA ASP A 70 10.32 13.16 -16.36
C ASP A 70 11.09 11.87 -16.02
N ASN A 71 10.86 11.31 -14.83
CA ASN A 71 11.54 10.10 -14.36
C ASN A 71 10.73 8.80 -14.54
N TYR A 72 9.50 8.86 -15.07
CA TYR A 72 8.59 7.71 -15.10
C TYR A 72 9.16 6.48 -15.80
N ALA A 73 9.99 6.65 -16.84
CA ALA A 73 10.60 5.53 -17.54
C ALA A 73 11.56 4.73 -16.64
N ASP A 74 12.29 5.41 -15.75
CA ASP A 74 13.19 4.78 -14.79
C ASP A 74 12.38 4.13 -13.65
N ASP A 75 11.30 4.78 -13.20
CA ASP A 75 10.37 4.20 -12.22
C ASP A 75 9.70 2.93 -12.75
N ASP A 76 9.24 2.94 -14.00
CA ASP A 76 8.63 1.80 -14.69
C ASP A 76 9.62 0.62 -14.80
N ALA A 77 10.89 0.91 -15.07
CA ALA A 77 11.95 -0.10 -15.08
C ALA A 77 12.19 -0.68 -13.67
N ARG A 78 12.23 0.16 -12.63
CA ARG A 78 12.41 -0.24 -11.23
C ARG A 78 11.29 -1.15 -10.72
N ILE A 79 10.03 -0.85 -11.03
CA ILE A 79 8.90 -1.71 -10.65
C ILE A 79 8.85 -3.00 -11.47
N THR A 80 9.26 -2.96 -12.74
CA THR A 80 9.39 -4.15 -13.59
C THR A 80 10.41 -5.13 -13.00
N ASP A 81 11.55 -4.63 -12.49
CA ASP A 81 12.60 -5.45 -11.86
C ASP A 81 12.10 -6.26 -10.65
N VAL A 82 11.10 -5.74 -9.92
CA VAL A 82 10.54 -6.38 -8.72
C VAL A 82 9.17 -7.02 -8.97
N SER A 83 8.70 -7.07 -10.21
CA SER A 83 7.35 -7.55 -10.55
C SER A 83 7.12 -9.00 -10.17
N GLU A 84 8.11 -9.87 -10.29
CA GLU A 84 7.98 -11.27 -9.84
C GLU A 84 7.74 -11.37 -8.33
N LEU A 85 8.42 -10.52 -7.54
CA LEU A 85 8.23 -10.49 -6.09
C LEU A 85 6.85 -9.95 -5.71
N LEU A 86 6.37 -8.94 -6.46
CA LEU A 86 5.11 -8.28 -6.19
C LEU A 86 3.89 -9.12 -6.65
N PHE A 87 3.98 -9.73 -7.83
CA PHE A 87 2.86 -10.36 -8.52
C PHE A 87 3.00 -11.88 -8.72
N GLY A 88 4.14 -12.48 -8.37
CA GLY A 88 4.39 -13.91 -8.55
C GLY A 88 3.80 -14.79 -7.43
N ASP A 89 4.03 -16.09 -7.50
CA ASP A 89 3.44 -17.07 -6.57
C ASP A 89 4.36 -17.42 -5.38
N ASP A 90 5.63 -17.02 -5.41
CA ASP A 90 6.61 -17.37 -4.36
C ASP A 90 6.45 -16.48 -3.12
N LEU A 91 5.81 -17.07 -2.10
CA LEU A 91 5.64 -16.45 -0.78
C LEU A 91 6.76 -16.83 0.21
N VAL A 92 7.48 -17.92 -0.03
CA VAL A 92 8.41 -18.48 0.97
C VAL A 92 9.61 -17.56 1.17
N ALA A 93 10.15 -17.03 0.07
CA ALA A 93 11.28 -16.13 0.10
C ALA A 93 10.89 -14.64 0.20
N TYR A 94 9.59 -14.33 0.34
CA TYR A 94 9.10 -12.96 0.23
C TYR A 94 9.80 -12.00 1.21
N GLY A 95 9.82 -12.32 2.51
CA GLY A 95 10.38 -11.43 3.53
C GLY A 95 11.84 -11.04 3.26
N ALA A 96 12.70 -12.03 2.95
CA ALA A 96 14.10 -11.80 2.64
C ALA A 96 14.31 -11.03 1.32
N ARG A 97 13.53 -11.36 0.27
CA ARG A 97 13.60 -10.67 -1.03
C ARG A 97 13.13 -9.22 -0.91
N ALA A 98 12.04 -8.97 -0.18
CA ALA A 98 11.53 -7.62 0.05
C ALA A 98 12.51 -6.77 0.87
N THR A 99 13.12 -7.31 1.93
CA THR A 99 14.23 -6.63 2.64
C THR A 99 15.36 -6.25 1.67
N SER A 100 15.79 -7.18 0.81
CA SER A 100 16.85 -6.87 -0.17
C SER A 100 16.45 -5.77 -1.15
N VAL A 101 15.18 -5.73 -1.57
CA VAL A 101 14.67 -4.68 -2.45
C VAL A 101 14.65 -3.33 -1.74
N PHE A 102 14.17 -3.26 -0.50
CA PHE A 102 14.08 -2.02 0.26
C PHE A 102 15.45 -1.46 0.64
N ASN A 103 16.41 -2.33 1.00
CA ASN A 103 17.79 -1.90 1.23
C ASN A 103 18.41 -1.30 -0.03
N ARG A 104 18.20 -1.95 -1.19
CA ARG A 104 18.67 -1.42 -2.47
C ARG A 104 18.03 -0.08 -2.80
N TRP A 105 16.73 0.09 -2.55
CA TRP A 105 16.06 1.39 -2.74
C TRP A 105 16.65 2.46 -1.84
N ALA A 106 16.94 2.16 -0.58
CA ALA A 106 17.61 3.10 0.32
C ALA A 106 19.00 3.51 -0.21
N ASP A 107 19.79 2.54 -0.70
CA ASP A 107 21.13 2.78 -1.27
C ASP A 107 21.10 3.58 -2.59
N GLU A 108 20.08 3.38 -3.41
CA GLU A 108 19.90 4.04 -4.72
C GLU A 108 19.18 5.41 -4.62
N GLY A 109 18.84 5.86 -3.41
CA GLY A 109 18.19 7.15 -3.17
C GLY A 109 16.67 7.16 -3.36
N GLY A 110 16.03 5.99 -3.35
CA GLY A 110 14.58 5.82 -3.37
C GLY A 110 14.11 4.68 -4.28
N GLY A 111 12.92 4.17 -4.00
CA GLY A 111 12.23 3.17 -4.85
C GLY A 111 11.62 3.74 -6.13
N PRO A 112 10.80 2.96 -6.87
CA PRO A 112 9.95 3.49 -7.91
C PRO A 112 8.93 4.48 -7.31
N SER A 113 8.44 5.42 -8.11
CA SER A 113 7.34 6.27 -7.68
C SER A 113 6.06 5.46 -7.35
N MET A 114 5.28 6.00 -6.40
CA MET A 114 3.96 5.52 -6.03
C MET A 114 3.04 5.42 -7.25
N VAL A 115 3.19 6.34 -8.21
CA VAL A 115 2.40 6.32 -9.45
C VAL A 115 2.76 5.13 -10.33
N ALA A 116 4.04 4.79 -10.46
CA ALA A 116 4.45 3.61 -11.21
C ALA A 116 3.94 2.32 -10.54
N MET A 117 4.04 2.21 -9.21
CA MET A 117 3.47 1.07 -8.45
C MET A 117 1.95 0.94 -8.66
N ALA A 118 1.21 2.04 -8.55
CA ALA A 118 -0.24 2.03 -8.74
C ALA A 118 -0.63 1.67 -10.19
N ALA A 119 0.10 2.17 -11.18
CA ALA A 119 -0.14 1.84 -12.58
C ALA A 119 0.06 0.34 -12.86
N HIS A 120 1.14 -0.26 -12.34
CA HIS A 120 1.39 -1.70 -12.45
C HIS A 120 0.30 -2.53 -11.76
N ALA A 121 -0.20 -2.07 -10.60
CA ALA A 121 -1.31 -2.73 -9.93
C ALA A 121 -2.61 -2.69 -10.76
N ILE A 122 -2.95 -1.51 -11.32
CA ILE A 122 -4.11 -1.34 -12.22
C ILE A 122 -4.04 -2.32 -13.40
N ASP A 123 -2.88 -2.41 -14.05
CA ASP A 123 -2.67 -3.34 -15.16
C ASP A 123 -2.75 -4.81 -14.72
N HIS A 124 -2.14 -5.17 -13.58
CA HIS A 124 -2.17 -6.53 -13.05
C HIS A 124 -3.59 -7.01 -12.75
N PHE A 125 -4.41 -6.16 -12.12
CA PHE A 125 -5.79 -6.48 -11.78
C PHE A 125 -6.77 -6.29 -12.94
N ASN A 126 -6.29 -5.94 -14.14
CA ASN A 126 -7.08 -5.68 -15.35
C ASN A 126 -8.14 -4.59 -15.17
N ILE A 127 -7.85 -3.57 -14.36
CA ILE A 127 -8.75 -2.44 -14.14
C ILE A 127 -8.70 -1.55 -15.41
N PRO A 128 -9.86 -1.24 -16.03
CA PRO A 128 -9.88 -0.39 -17.22
C PRO A 128 -9.24 0.97 -16.94
N HIS A 129 -8.34 1.43 -17.82
CA HIS A 129 -7.65 2.72 -17.64
C HIS A 129 -8.59 3.92 -17.70
N ASP A 130 -9.77 3.75 -18.29
CA ASP A 130 -10.86 4.72 -18.36
C ASP A 130 -11.91 4.55 -17.25
N HIS A 131 -11.65 3.67 -16.27
CA HIS A 131 -12.49 3.56 -15.08
C HIS A 131 -12.51 4.93 -14.36
N PRO A 132 -13.70 5.41 -13.94
CA PRO A 132 -13.88 6.79 -13.43
C PRO A 132 -12.92 7.14 -12.29
N ASP A 133 -12.63 6.17 -11.43
CA ASP A 133 -11.82 6.39 -10.23
C ASP A 133 -10.31 6.16 -10.41
N VAL A 134 -9.83 5.74 -11.58
CA VAL A 134 -8.37 5.59 -11.84
C VAL A 134 -7.63 6.92 -11.69
N ALA A 135 -8.27 8.02 -12.08
CA ALA A 135 -7.77 9.38 -11.84
C ALA A 135 -7.51 9.67 -10.35
N SER A 136 -8.37 9.15 -9.46
CA SER A 136 -8.24 9.30 -8.01
C SER A 136 -7.10 8.47 -7.46
N VAL A 137 -6.85 7.27 -8.00
CA VAL A 137 -5.66 6.45 -7.65
C VAL A 137 -4.37 7.19 -8.01
N LEU A 138 -4.26 7.69 -9.24
CA LEU A 138 -3.06 8.40 -9.69
C LEU A 138 -2.83 9.69 -8.91
N THR A 139 -3.91 10.40 -8.57
CA THR A 139 -3.84 11.60 -7.72
C THR A 139 -3.41 11.26 -6.30
N ALA A 140 -3.96 10.22 -5.69
CA ALA A 140 -3.55 9.76 -4.37
C ALA A 140 -2.06 9.39 -4.33
N ALA A 141 -1.61 8.64 -5.34
CA ALA A 141 -0.20 8.27 -5.50
C ALA A 141 0.70 9.49 -5.71
N LEU A 142 0.27 10.50 -6.47
CA LEU A 142 0.98 11.77 -6.62
C LEU A 142 1.06 12.55 -5.30
N LEU A 143 -0.02 12.60 -4.52
CA LEU A 143 -0.01 13.28 -3.22
C LEU A 143 0.99 12.62 -2.25
N ALA A 144 1.11 11.29 -2.31
CA ALA A 144 2.08 10.52 -1.53
C ALA A 144 3.55 10.78 -1.93
N GLU A 145 3.79 11.41 -3.08
CA GLU A 145 5.12 11.82 -3.55
C GLU A 145 5.51 13.23 -3.08
N TYR A 146 4.59 13.94 -2.41
CA TYR A 146 4.93 15.22 -1.81
C TYR A 146 6.03 15.04 -0.76
N PRO A 147 7.11 15.84 -0.77
CA PRO A 147 8.27 15.59 0.08
C PRO A 147 7.93 15.46 1.57
N ASN A 148 8.26 14.32 2.16
CA ASN A 148 8.17 14.02 3.58
C ASN A 148 9.39 13.21 4.01
N ASN A 149 10.22 13.82 4.85
CA ASN A 149 11.51 13.31 5.30
C ASN A 149 11.51 12.80 6.75
N LEU A 150 10.33 12.49 7.30
CA LEU A 150 10.22 11.75 8.56
C LEU A 150 10.98 10.41 8.46
N LEU A 151 11.58 9.98 9.57
CA LEU A 151 12.49 8.83 9.61
C LEU A 151 11.77 7.49 9.36
N TYR A 152 10.55 7.37 9.86
CA TYR A 152 9.67 6.24 9.63
C TYR A 152 8.49 6.66 8.75
N HIS A 153 7.62 7.59 9.18
CA HIS A 153 6.41 7.95 8.43
C HIS A 153 6.67 8.92 7.25
N GLY A 154 7.80 8.76 6.54
CA GLY A 154 8.18 9.50 5.34
C GLY A 154 7.81 8.78 4.04
N ASN A 155 8.18 9.35 2.87
CA ASN A 155 7.78 8.81 1.56
C ASN A 155 8.20 7.34 1.34
N GLU A 156 9.32 6.91 1.92
CA GLU A 156 9.78 5.51 1.81
C GLU A 156 8.84 4.53 2.50
N HIS A 157 8.24 4.89 3.64
CA HIS A 157 7.22 4.06 4.27
C HIS A 157 6.00 3.93 3.38
N TYR A 158 5.55 5.02 2.76
CA TYR A 158 4.39 4.97 1.84
C TYR A 158 4.64 3.99 0.68
N ARG A 159 5.86 3.97 0.13
CA ARG A 159 6.27 3.01 -0.91
C ARG A 159 6.22 1.57 -0.41
N LYS A 160 6.75 1.30 0.79
CA LYS A 160 6.72 -0.04 1.40
C LYS A 160 5.29 -0.50 1.65
N VAL A 161 4.43 0.37 2.18
CA VAL A 161 3.00 0.06 2.42
C VAL A 161 2.27 -0.21 1.12
N MET A 162 2.43 0.61 0.08
CA MET A 162 1.84 0.36 -1.23
C MET A 162 2.31 -0.98 -1.80
N PHE A 163 3.63 -1.26 -1.74
CA PHE A 163 4.20 -2.53 -2.18
C PHE A 163 3.55 -3.72 -1.44
N HIS A 164 3.41 -3.62 -0.12
CA HIS A 164 2.79 -4.65 0.71
C HIS A 164 1.29 -4.81 0.43
N VAL A 165 0.53 -3.72 0.28
CA VAL A 165 -0.90 -3.77 -0.07
C VAL A 165 -1.11 -4.48 -1.39
N ILE A 166 -0.31 -4.17 -2.42
CA ILE A 166 -0.41 -4.86 -3.72
C ILE A 166 -0.13 -6.36 -3.53
N ARG A 167 0.96 -6.74 -2.86
CA ARG A 167 1.28 -8.16 -2.61
C ARG A 167 0.17 -8.88 -1.86
N LEU A 168 -0.40 -8.25 -0.84
CA LEU A 168 -1.48 -8.81 -0.04
C LEU A 168 -2.76 -8.97 -0.85
N MET A 169 -3.11 -8.01 -1.71
CA MET A 169 -4.25 -8.14 -2.62
C MET A 169 -4.06 -9.28 -3.63
N VAL A 170 -2.87 -9.40 -4.24
CA VAL A 170 -2.53 -10.51 -5.14
C VAL A 170 -2.70 -11.85 -4.43
N THR A 171 -2.11 -11.96 -3.23
CA THR A 171 -2.16 -13.19 -2.44
C THR A 171 -3.58 -13.50 -1.98
N HIS A 172 -4.33 -12.49 -1.52
CA HIS A 172 -5.73 -12.62 -1.13
C HIS A 172 -6.55 -13.20 -2.27
N GLN A 173 -6.49 -12.58 -3.46
CA GLN A 173 -7.24 -13.03 -4.64
C GLN A 173 -6.86 -14.47 -5.06
N ALA A 174 -5.60 -14.87 -4.88
CA ALA A 174 -5.11 -16.22 -5.19
C ALA A 174 -5.53 -17.28 -4.17
N LEU A 175 -5.65 -16.93 -2.89
CA LEU A 175 -6.03 -17.85 -1.81
C LEU A 175 -7.54 -18.11 -1.71
N GLN A 176 -8.37 -17.42 -2.49
CA GLN A 176 -9.83 -17.56 -2.37
C GLN A 176 -10.32 -18.94 -2.83
N ASP A 177 -11.04 -19.64 -1.94
CA ASP A 177 -11.96 -20.70 -2.32
C ASP A 177 -13.32 -20.12 -2.77
N GLU A 178 -14.28 -20.97 -3.15
CA GLU A 178 -15.61 -20.53 -3.62
C GLU A 178 -16.41 -19.69 -2.60
N LYS A 179 -16.02 -19.67 -1.32
CA LYS A 179 -16.75 -18.98 -0.25
C LYS A 179 -16.06 -17.69 0.22
N ALA A 180 -14.86 -17.42 -0.26
CA ALA A 180 -14.06 -16.30 0.21
C ALA A 180 -14.40 -14.99 -0.55
N ILE A 181 -14.35 -13.85 0.15
CA ILE A 181 -14.72 -12.54 -0.39
C ILE A 181 -13.64 -12.04 -1.36
N LYS A 182 -13.91 -12.15 -2.67
CA LYS A 182 -13.07 -11.52 -3.70
C LYS A 182 -13.22 -10.00 -3.67
N LEU A 183 -12.10 -9.30 -3.81
CA LEU A 183 -12.10 -7.86 -4.00
C LEU A 183 -12.53 -7.54 -5.43
N SER A 184 -13.51 -6.65 -5.57
CA SER A 184 -13.92 -6.07 -6.84
C SER A 184 -12.90 -5.04 -7.34
N GLU A 185 -13.03 -4.61 -8.60
CA GLU A 185 -12.20 -3.54 -9.18
C GLU A 185 -12.30 -2.25 -8.35
N ALA A 186 -13.52 -1.86 -7.93
CA ALA A 186 -13.75 -0.70 -7.08
C ALA A 186 -13.06 -0.82 -5.71
N GLN A 187 -13.08 -2.02 -5.11
CA GLN A 187 -12.42 -2.28 -3.83
C GLN A 187 -10.88 -2.27 -3.95
N ILE A 188 -10.34 -2.78 -5.05
CA ILE A 188 -8.90 -2.68 -5.33
C ILE A 188 -8.50 -1.21 -5.51
N ILE A 189 -9.31 -0.41 -6.22
CA ILE A 189 -9.11 1.05 -6.34
C ILE A 189 -9.12 1.73 -4.97
N GLN A 190 -10.10 1.43 -4.11
CA GLN A 190 -10.16 1.96 -2.75
C GLN A 190 -8.91 1.61 -1.95
N MET A 191 -8.42 0.37 -2.04
CA MET A 191 -7.19 -0.06 -1.38
C MET A 191 -5.95 0.68 -1.86
N LEU A 192 -5.81 0.90 -3.17
CA LEU A 192 -4.70 1.67 -3.73
C LEU A 192 -4.74 3.14 -3.28
N ILE A 193 -5.93 3.75 -3.24
CA ILE A 193 -6.10 5.13 -2.73
C ILE A 193 -5.75 5.18 -1.24
N ALA A 194 -6.34 4.29 -0.43
CA ALA A 194 -6.13 4.25 1.01
C ALA A 194 -4.65 4.03 1.37
N ALA A 195 -3.98 3.09 0.69
CA ALA A 195 -2.55 2.83 0.87
C ALA A 195 -1.70 4.07 0.57
N ALA A 196 -2.01 4.80 -0.49
CA ALA A 196 -1.26 6.00 -0.86
C ALA A 196 -1.43 7.14 0.14
N ILE A 197 -2.61 7.30 0.76
CA ILE A 197 -2.89 8.45 1.62
C ILE A 197 -2.79 8.17 3.12
N HIS A 198 -2.68 6.92 3.58
CA HIS A 198 -2.93 6.56 4.99
C HIS A 198 -2.19 7.44 6.02
N ASP A 199 -0.95 7.82 5.72
CA ASP A 199 -0.10 8.65 6.57
C ASP A 199 0.18 10.06 5.99
N LEU A 200 -0.63 10.51 5.03
CA LEU A 200 -0.39 11.78 4.34
C LEU A 200 -0.33 12.95 5.33
N GLY A 201 0.78 13.70 5.30
CA GLY A 201 0.97 14.85 6.18
C GLY A 201 1.17 14.50 7.65
N HIS A 202 1.67 13.30 7.95
CA HIS A 202 2.13 12.89 9.28
C HIS A 202 3.13 13.90 9.89
N GLU A 203 3.11 14.06 11.21
CA GLU A 203 3.86 15.11 11.93
C GLU A 203 4.97 14.56 12.86
N GLY A 204 5.24 13.26 12.82
CA GLY A 204 6.31 12.63 13.62
C GLY A 204 5.92 12.16 15.02
N GLY A 205 4.62 12.22 15.36
CA GLY A 205 4.10 11.95 16.70
C GLY A 205 3.15 10.76 16.76
N ASP A 206 2.44 10.65 17.88
CA ASP A 206 1.32 9.74 18.05
C ASP A 206 -0.02 10.50 18.06
N ASN A 207 -1.10 9.76 18.26
CA ASN A 207 -2.46 10.29 18.38
C ASN A 207 -2.76 10.89 19.79
N MET A 208 -1.73 11.24 20.57
CA MET A 208 -1.90 11.98 21.83
C MET A 208 -1.87 13.49 21.56
N ARG A 209 -2.85 14.21 22.12
CA ARG A 209 -2.94 15.68 22.06
C ARG A 209 -3.17 16.20 23.48
N ASP A 210 -2.24 17.03 23.95
CA ASP A 210 -2.21 17.52 25.34
C ASP A 210 -2.32 16.40 26.38
N GLY A 211 -1.72 15.24 26.10
CA GLY A 211 -1.76 14.05 26.96
C GLY A 211 -3.07 13.24 26.88
N ILE A 212 -3.98 13.59 25.98
CA ILE A 212 -5.26 12.90 25.75
C ILE A 212 -5.22 12.19 24.40
N TYR A 213 -5.51 10.90 24.41
CA TYR A 213 -5.66 10.13 23.18
C TYR A 213 -6.87 10.60 22.37
N THR A 214 -6.64 10.94 21.10
CA THR A 214 -7.69 11.31 20.14
C THR A 214 -7.71 10.26 19.02
N PRO A 215 -8.68 9.34 19.00
CA PRO A 215 -8.72 8.26 18.03
C PRO A 215 -8.70 8.75 16.59
N GLY A 216 -7.79 8.22 15.78
CA GLY A 216 -7.73 8.49 14.35
C GLY A 216 -7.38 9.92 13.96
N TYR A 217 -6.65 10.67 14.79
CA TYR A 217 -6.39 12.10 14.53
C TYR A 217 -5.45 12.29 13.33
N MET A 218 -4.32 11.58 13.28
CA MET A 218 -3.41 11.58 12.12
C MET A 218 -4.10 11.05 10.87
N GLU A 219 -4.89 9.99 11.02
CA GLU A 219 -5.63 9.32 9.96
C GLU A 219 -6.71 10.26 9.37
N GLN A 220 -7.40 11.03 10.22
CA GLN A 220 -8.33 12.07 9.76
C GLN A 220 -7.59 13.18 9.03
N ARG A 221 -6.44 13.62 9.55
CA ARG A 221 -5.63 14.66 8.90
C ARG A 221 -5.22 14.22 7.49
N ALA A 222 -4.74 13.00 7.33
CA ALA A 222 -4.40 12.42 6.05
C ALA A 222 -5.53 12.49 5.03
N VAL A 223 -6.74 12.07 5.43
CA VAL A 223 -7.93 12.15 4.58
C VAL A 223 -8.34 13.60 4.30
N ASP A 224 -8.26 14.49 5.28
CA ASP A 224 -8.58 15.91 5.12
C ASP A 224 -7.68 16.59 4.09
N ILE A 225 -6.38 16.26 4.07
CA ILE A 225 -5.42 16.79 3.08
C ILE A 225 -5.78 16.31 1.67
N ALA A 226 -6.17 15.04 1.51
CA ALA A 226 -6.47 14.47 0.20
C ALA A 226 -7.88 14.84 -0.32
N ARG A 227 -8.83 15.13 0.57
CA ARG A 227 -10.25 15.34 0.28
C ARG A 227 -10.52 16.43 -0.79
N PRO A 228 -9.89 17.62 -0.79
CA PRO A 228 -10.10 18.63 -1.82
C PRO A 228 -9.79 18.11 -3.23
N TYR A 229 -8.74 17.30 -3.37
CA TYR A 229 -8.35 16.72 -4.64
C TYR A 229 -9.34 15.68 -5.14
N PHE A 230 -9.84 14.81 -4.25
CA PHE A 230 -10.89 13.85 -4.60
C PHE A 230 -12.22 14.52 -4.95
N HIS A 231 -12.57 15.63 -4.30
CA HIS A 231 -13.72 16.43 -4.69
C HIS A 231 -13.55 17.05 -6.09
N ALA A 232 -12.36 17.54 -6.44
CA ALA A 232 -12.09 18.04 -7.78
C ALA A 232 -12.15 16.95 -8.87
N LEU A 233 -12.06 15.68 -8.48
CA LEU A 233 -12.19 14.51 -9.33
C LEU A 233 -13.59 13.88 -9.35
N ASP A 234 -14.54 14.47 -8.62
CA ASP A 234 -15.90 13.93 -8.47
C ASP A 234 -15.92 12.51 -7.90
N LEU A 235 -14.94 12.16 -7.05
CA LEU A 235 -14.91 10.86 -6.37
C LEU A 235 -16.19 10.70 -5.54
N ASP A 236 -16.84 9.54 -5.69
CA ASP A 236 -18.08 9.26 -4.98
C ASP A 236 -17.92 9.41 -3.45
N ARG A 237 -18.92 10.01 -2.82
CA ARG A 237 -18.86 10.35 -1.39
C ARG A 237 -18.89 9.11 -0.50
N ASP A 238 -19.65 8.09 -0.91
CA ASP A 238 -19.71 6.84 -0.15
C ASP A 238 -18.40 6.06 -0.30
N LEU A 239 -17.81 6.04 -1.50
CA LEU A 239 -16.48 5.50 -1.75
C LEU A 239 -15.42 6.19 -0.89
N LEU A 240 -15.41 7.54 -0.84
CA LEU A 240 -14.48 8.29 0.01
C LEU A 240 -14.69 8.01 1.51
N ALA A 241 -15.94 7.82 1.96
CA ALA A 241 -16.24 7.46 3.34
C ALA A 241 -15.76 6.03 3.70
N GLU A 242 -15.76 5.11 2.74
CA GLU A 242 -15.17 3.78 2.91
C GLU A 242 -13.64 3.85 3.00
N ILE A 243 -12.98 4.62 2.13
CA ILE A 243 -11.54 4.91 2.22
C ILE A 243 -11.20 5.52 3.58
N GLU A 244 -11.97 6.50 4.03
CA GLU A 244 -11.80 7.14 5.32
C GLU A 244 -11.93 6.13 6.48
N THR A 245 -12.79 5.13 6.34
CA THR A 245 -12.94 4.05 7.34
C THR A 245 -11.74 3.12 7.33
N ILE A 246 -11.22 2.76 6.15
CA ILE A 246 -10.02 1.94 5.98
C ILE A 246 -8.81 2.63 6.61
N VAL A 247 -8.57 3.90 6.26
CA VAL A 247 -7.46 4.71 6.79
C VAL A 247 -7.61 4.92 8.30
N PHE A 248 -8.81 5.18 8.80
CA PHE A 248 -9.04 5.32 10.25
C PHE A 248 -8.58 4.10 11.06
N CYS A 249 -8.58 2.90 10.46
CA CYS A 249 -8.15 1.68 11.10
C CYS A 249 -6.63 1.46 11.13
N THR A 250 -5.83 2.32 10.49
CA THR A 250 -4.35 2.30 10.63
C THR A 250 -3.89 2.91 11.96
N ASP A 251 -4.78 3.51 12.76
CA ASP A 251 -4.45 3.97 14.11
C ASP A 251 -4.08 2.79 15.04
N ILE A 252 -2.79 2.54 15.14
CA ILE A 252 -2.21 1.41 15.86
C ILE A 252 -2.06 1.62 17.38
N THR A 253 -2.74 2.62 17.97
CA THR A 253 -2.61 2.99 19.39
C THR A 253 -3.18 1.95 20.36
N PHE A 254 -2.49 0.81 20.55
CA PHE A 254 -3.00 -0.35 21.28
C PHE A 254 -3.27 -0.12 22.77
N PHE A 255 -2.54 0.78 23.43
CA PHE A 255 -2.73 1.08 24.85
C PHE A 255 -4.08 1.76 25.14
N ALA A 256 -4.75 2.28 24.11
CA ALA A 256 -6.10 2.82 24.21
C ALA A 256 -7.19 1.74 24.30
N GLY A 257 -6.82 0.46 24.17
CA GLY A 257 -7.74 -0.67 24.25
C GLY A 257 -8.85 -0.55 23.22
N GLU A 258 -10.11 -0.68 23.66
CA GLU A 258 -11.28 -0.59 22.79
C GLU A 258 -11.56 0.82 22.26
N ASN A 259 -10.81 1.85 22.70
CA ASN A 259 -10.90 3.16 22.04
C ASN A 259 -10.08 3.21 20.75
N SER A 260 -9.15 2.27 20.54
CA SER A 260 -8.35 2.20 19.31
C SER A 260 -9.18 1.66 18.13
N PRO A 261 -9.18 2.36 16.99
CA PRO A 261 -9.82 1.89 15.77
C PRO A 261 -9.29 0.54 15.28
N CYS A 262 -7.97 0.31 15.35
CA CYS A 262 -7.39 -0.96 14.90
C CYS A 262 -7.84 -2.12 15.80
N VAL A 263 -7.86 -1.93 17.12
CA VAL A 263 -8.30 -2.98 18.08
C VAL A 263 -9.77 -3.35 17.82
N ARG A 264 -10.62 -2.36 17.58
CA ARG A 264 -12.04 -2.58 17.23
C ARG A 264 -12.19 -3.28 15.89
N MET A 265 -11.45 -2.84 14.86
CA MET A 265 -11.43 -3.49 13.55
C MET A 265 -11.05 -4.98 13.65
N ARG A 266 -10.04 -5.33 14.46
CA ARG A 266 -9.62 -6.73 14.67
C ARG A 266 -10.75 -7.59 15.23
N LYS A 267 -11.46 -7.09 16.25
CA LYS A 267 -12.64 -7.80 16.82
C LYS A 267 -13.76 -7.97 15.80
N ILE A 268 -14.01 -6.95 14.99
CA ILE A 268 -15.03 -6.97 13.92
C ILE A 268 -14.65 -7.97 12.82
N TYR A 269 -13.38 -8.01 12.44
CA TYR A 269 -12.86 -9.00 11.51
C TYR A 269 -13.06 -10.43 12.06
N ASP A 270 -12.70 -10.68 13.32
CA ASP A 270 -12.89 -12.00 13.95
C ASP A 270 -14.38 -12.42 13.97
N HIS A 271 -15.30 -11.47 14.18
CA HIS A 271 -16.72 -11.74 14.09
C HIS A 271 -17.14 -12.25 12.71
N PHE A 272 -16.73 -11.57 11.63
CA PHE A 272 -17.12 -11.95 10.27
C PHE A 272 -16.43 -13.21 9.74
N PHE A 273 -15.17 -13.43 10.10
CA PHE A 273 -14.33 -14.43 9.42
C PHE A 273 -13.87 -15.59 10.29
N VAL A 274 -13.96 -15.48 11.63
CA VAL A 274 -13.49 -16.52 12.55
C VAL A 274 -14.63 -17.09 13.40
N GLY A 275 -15.63 -16.28 13.77
CA GLY A 275 -16.82 -16.71 14.51
C GLY A 275 -16.62 -16.80 16.03
N ASN A 276 -15.65 -16.08 16.58
CA ASN A 276 -15.27 -16.15 18.00
C ASN A 276 -15.86 -15.04 18.89
N VAL A 277 -16.70 -14.15 18.36
CA VAL A 277 -17.22 -12.98 19.08
C VAL A 277 -18.74 -12.96 19.05
N THR A 278 -19.38 -12.67 20.20
CA THR A 278 -20.84 -12.58 20.31
C THR A 278 -21.38 -11.30 19.65
N GLU A 279 -22.62 -11.34 19.15
CA GLU A 279 -23.24 -10.18 18.46
C GLU A 279 -23.35 -8.94 19.36
N ASP A 280 -23.69 -9.13 20.65
CA ASP A 280 -23.83 -8.04 21.62
C ASP A 280 -22.51 -7.29 21.85
N ASP A 281 -21.36 -7.99 21.77
CA ASP A 281 -20.03 -7.40 21.93
C ASP A 281 -19.62 -6.55 20.71
N ILE A 282 -20.17 -6.84 19.53
CA ILE A 282 -19.75 -6.22 18.25
C ILE A 282 -20.46 -4.90 17.96
N GLY A 283 -21.75 -4.77 18.32
CA GLY A 283 -22.50 -3.53 18.07
C GLY A 283 -21.83 -2.29 18.66
N MET A 284 -21.22 -2.40 19.85
CA MET A 284 -20.45 -1.33 20.49
C MET A 284 -19.12 -1.05 19.78
N MET A 285 -18.55 -2.04 19.10
CA MET A 285 -17.33 -1.89 18.30
C MET A 285 -17.60 -1.23 16.93
N MET A 286 -18.86 -1.17 16.48
CA MET A 286 -19.27 -0.58 15.19
C MET A 286 -19.90 0.82 15.32
N ILE A 287 -19.39 1.67 16.24
CA ILE A 287 -19.81 3.08 16.35
C ILE A 287 -18.96 4.03 15.49
N GLY A 288 -19.52 5.17 15.11
CA GLY A 288 -18.81 6.20 14.35
C GLY A 288 -18.49 5.75 12.93
N LYS A 289 -17.25 5.98 12.48
CA LYS A 289 -16.78 5.56 11.14
C LYS A 289 -16.88 4.05 10.92
N LEU A 290 -16.65 3.25 11.98
CA LEU A 290 -16.67 1.79 11.90
C LEU A 290 -18.07 1.19 11.69
N ARG A 291 -19.14 2.01 11.77
CA ARG A 291 -20.50 1.55 11.49
C ARG A 291 -20.66 1.01 10.08
N ARG A 292 -19.84 1.46 9.13
CA ARG A 292 -19.89 0.98 7.73
C ARG A 292 -19.53 -0.50 7.58
N PHE A 293 -18.91 -1.13 8.59
CA PHE A 293 -18.63 -2.57 8.56
C PHE A 293 -19.87 -3.46 8.73
N ASP A 294 -20.93 -2.97 9.37
CA ASP A 294 -22.14 -3.75 9.73
C ASP A 294 -22.75 -4.46 8.52
N GLU A 295 -22.76 -3.78 7.36
CA GLU A 295 -23.33 -4.28 6.11
C GLU A 295 -22.26 -4.63 5.06
N ASN A 296 -20.98 -4.48 5.39
CA ASN A 296 -19.88 -4.62 4.42
C ASN A 296 -18.67 -5.39 5.02
N PRO A 297 -18.73 -6.73 5.12
CA PRO A 297 -17.61 -7.53 5.59
C PRO A 297 -16.35 -7.38 4.71
N ALA A 298 -16.52 -7.07 3.42
CA ALA A 298 -15.39 -6.82 2.52
C ALA A 298 -14.60 -5.57 2.94
N LEU A 299 -15.27 -4.53 3.47
CA LEU A 299 -14.63 -3.34 4.02
C LEU A 299 -13.79 -3.68 5.26
N SER A 300 -14.24 -4.59 6.11
CA SER A 300 -13.45 -5.09 7.24
C SER A 300 -12.21 -5.88 6.78
N MET A 301 -12.34 -6.70 5.73
CA MET A 301 -11.21 -7.39 5.11
C MET A 301 -10.19 -6.40 4.54
N MET A 302 -10.64 -5.40 3.78
CA MET A 302 -9.79 -4.34 3.21
C MET A 302 -9.03 -3.57 4.29
N ALA A 303 -9.72 -3.15 5.35
CA ALA A 303 -9.10 -2.46 6.48
C ALA A 303 -8.02 -3.34 7.15
N MET A 304 -8.27 -4.64 7.30
CA MET A 304 -7.27 -5.56 7.85
C MET A 304 -6.06 -5.75 6.93
N LEU A 305 -6.27 -5.88 5.62
CA LEU A 305 -5.19 -5.98 4.65
C LEU A 305 -4.30 -4.72 4.66
N LEU A 306 -4.89 -3.53 4.74
CA LEU A 306 -4.10 -2.30 4.84
C LEU A 306 -3.33 -2.23 6.16
N HIS A 307 -3.98 -2.57 7.29
CA HIS A 307 -3.31 -2.61 8.59
C HIS A 307 -2.09 -3.54 8.58
N GLU A 308 -2.23 -4.74 8.02
CA GLU A 308 -1.13 -5.71 7.92
C GLU A 308 -0.02 -5.25 6.97
N ALA A 309 -0.36 -4.53 5.89
CA ALA A 309 0.62 -3.92 5.02
C ALA A 309 1.41 -2.81 5.71
N ASP A 310 0.71 -1.95 6.47
CA ASP A 310 1.28 -0.83 7.20
C ASP A 310 2.33 -1.29 8.23
N VAL A 311 2.03 -2.36 8.96
CA VAL A 311 2.99 -2.95 9.92
C VAL A 311 3.96 -3.97 9.29
N GLY A 312 3.81 -4.26 8.00
CA GLY A 312 4.50 -5.35 7.32
C GLY A 312 6.02 -5.23 7.31
N SER A 313 6.54 -4.02 7.10
CA SER A 313 8.00 -3.76 7.13
C SER A 313 8.60 -4.02 8.51
N SER A 314 7.86 -3.67 9.56
CA SER A 314 8.27 -3.78 10.96
C SER A 314 8.13 -5.19 11.51
N ALA A 315 7.19 -5.99 11.00
CA ALA A 315 6.81 -7.29 11.58
C ALA A 315 7.00 -8.51 10.65
N GLY A 316 7.11 -8.30 9.35
CA GLY A 316 6.85 -9.35 8.36
C GLY A 316 7.99 -9.66 7.40
N LEU A 317 9.15 -9.02 7.52
CA LEU A 317 10.24 -9.16 6.55
C LEU A 317 11.43 -9.95 7.07
N SER A 318 12.33 -9.30 7.80
CA SER A 318 13.51 -9.92 8.41
C SER A 318 13.81 -9.27 9.74
N TYR A 319 14.56 -9.96 10.61
CA TYR A 319 14.95 -9.40 11.91
C TYR A 319 15.75 -8.10 11.76
N GLU A 320 16.65 -8.03 10.78
CA GLU A 320 17.41 -6.82 10.48
C GLU A 320 16.52 -5.66 10.06
N GLN A 321 15.55 -5.90 9.16
CA GLN A 321 14.58 -4.87 8.78
C GLN A 321 13.78 -4.40 10.00
N SER A 322 13.24 -5.32 10.80
CA SER A 322 12.47 -4.99 12.00
C SER A 322 13.28 -4.15 13.00
N ARG A 323 14.59 -4.39 13.12
CA ARG A 323 15.48 -3.55 13.94
C ARG A 323 15.55 -2.13 13.40
N VAL A 324 15.80 -1.97 12.09
CA VAL A 324 15.88 -0.66 11.43
C VAL A 324 14.58 0.11 11.60
N GLU A 325 13.44 -0.51 11.32
CA GLU A 325 12.14 0.15 11.48
C GLU A 325 11.87 0.53 12.94
N THR A 326 12.18 -0.35 13.90
CA THR A 326 12.02 -0.04 15.34
C THR A 326 12.87 1.17 15.73
N MET A 327 14.13 1.24 15.27
CA MET A 327 14.99 2.40 15.52
C MET A 327 14.40 3.68 14.91
N SER A 328 13.99 3.65 13.64
CA SER A 328 13.38 4.80 12.96
C SER A 328 12.13 5.30 13.69
N ILE A 329 11.22 4.42 14.12
CA ILE A 329 10.00 4.80 14.86
C ILE A 329 10.37 5.47 16.19
N MET A 330 11.34 4.90 16.92
CA MET A 330 11.74 5.46 18.22
C MET A 330 12.42 6.82 18.05
N GLU A 331 13.35 6.95 17.10
CA GLU A 331 14.04 8.20 16.81
C GLU A 331 13.06 9.29 16.36
N GLU A 332 12.10 8.96 15.51
CA GLU A 332 11.06 9.91 15.08
C GLU A 332 10.25 10.45 16.28
N ARG A 333 9.95 9.58 17.25
CA ARG A 333 9.26 9.94 18.50
C ARG A 333 10.17 10.64 19.52
N GLY A 334 11.43 10.91 19.17
CA GLY A 334 12.42 11.50 20.07
C GLY A 334 12.90 10.55 21.18
N VAL A 335 12.68 9.25 21.03
CA VAL A 335 13.14 8.20 21.94
C VAL A 335 14.45 7.62 21.41
N MET A 336 15.55 7.87 22.11
CA MET A 336 16.89 7.45 21.67
C MET A 336 17.22 5.97 21.97
N THR A 337 16.27 5.20 22.48
CA THR A 337 16.47 3.79 22.82
C THR A 337 15.46 2.93 22.07
N ALA A 338 15.97 2.01 21.27
CA ALA A 338 15.22 0.93 20.65
C ALA A 338 15.93 -0.39 20.97
N GLY A 339 15.17 -1.47 21.15
CA GLY A 339 15.77 -2.75 21.51
C GLY A 339 14.82 -3.94 21.36
N PRO A 340 15.33 -5.16 21.56
CA PRO A 340 14.59 -6.39 21.25
C PRO A 340 13.34 -6.56 22.12
N LYS A 341 13.32 -6.03 23.35
CA LYS A 341 12.12 -6.01 24.21
C LYS A 341 10.98 -5.20 23.61
N MET A 342 11.27 -4.07 22.98
CA MET A 342 10.26 -3.21 22.35
C MET A 342 9.70 -3.88 21.10
N LEU A 343 10.58 -4.44 20.27
CA LEU A 343 10.19 -5.21 19.10
C LEU A 343 9.31 -6.41 19.50
N LEU A 344 9.72 -7.21 20.49
CA LEU A 344 8.91 -8.35 20.94
C LEU A 344 7.57 -7.90 21.55
N ALA A 345 7.53 -6.78 22.28
CA ALA A 345 6.28 -6.23 22.82
C ALA A 345 5.33 -5.78 21.70
N PHE A 346 5.82 -5.09 20.68
CA PHE A 346 5.04 -4.75 19.48
C PHE A 346 4.43 -6.02 18.83
N MET A 347 5.26 -7.04 18.60
CA MET A 347 4.80 -8.28 17.97
C MET A 347 3.76 -9.02 18.81
N THR A 348 3.97 -9.12 20.12
CA THR A 348 3.12 -9.93 21.02
C THR A 348 1.89 -9.19 21.52
N GLN A 349 1.98 -7.89 21.78
CA GLN A 349 0.89 -7.12 22.40
C GLN A 349 0.06 -6.37 21.37
N GLN A 350 0.70 -5.78 20.35
CA GLN A 350 0.01 -4.99 19.35
C GLN A 350 -0.51 -5.87 18.21
N LEU A 351 0.30 -6.81 17.73
CA LEU A 351 -0.08 -7.73 16.66
C LEU A 351 -0.65 -9.06 17.16
N ASN A 352 -0.62 -9.35 18.47
CA ASN A 352 -1.07 -10.63 19.06
C ASN A 352 -0.30 -11.86 18.52
N GLY A 353 0.97 -11.67 18.16
CA GLY A 353 1.88 -12.74 17.73
C GLY A 353 1.64 -13.30 16.33
N ASN A 354 0.69 -12.74 15.57
CA ASN A 354 0.42 -13.19 14.20
C ASN A 354 -0.27 -12.12 13.34
N MET A 355 -0.21 -12.28 12.02
CA MET A 355 -1.16 -11.64 11.10
C MET A 355 -2.53 -12.31 11.23
N MET A 356 -3.61 -11.59 10.95
CA MET A 356 -5.00 -12.06 11.05
C MET A 356 -5.56 -12.59 9.74
N THR A 357 -5.28 -11.94 8.61
CA THR A 357 -5.82 -12.40 7.32
C THR A 357 -5.07 -13.65 6.83
N PRO A 358 -5.72 -14.53 6.05
CA PRO A 358 -5.01 -15.62 5.39
C PRO A 358 -3.86 -15.14 4.50
N ALA A 359 -4.03 -14.01 3.81
CA ALA A 359 -3.00 -13.41 2.97
C ALA A 359 -1.81 -12.92 3.79
N GLY A 360 -2.04 -12.14 4.85
CA GLY A 360 -0.99 -11.66 5.75
C GLY A 360 -0.24 -12.81 6.42
N ASN A 361 -0.95 -13.86 6.84
CA ASN A 361 -0.33 -15.07 7.37
C ASN A 361 0.59 -15.75 6.36
N ALA A 362 0.14 -15.87 5.11
CA ALA A 362 0.90 -16.52 4.06
C ALA A 362 2.15 -15.71 3.67
N VAL A 363 2.03 -14.38 3.61
CA VAL A 363 3.11 -13.46 3.19
C VAL A 363 4.12 -13.22 4.33
N PHE A 364 3.64 -12.91 5.54
CA PHE A 364 4.48 -12.41 6.64
C PHE A 364 4.67 -13.41 7.79
N GLY A 365 3.76 -14.36 7.97
CA GLY A 365 3.73 -15.26 9.12
C GLY A 365 5.04 -16.04 9.36
N PRO A 366 5.69 -16.61 8.32
CA PRO A 366 6.99 -17.26 8.48
C PRO A 366 8.08 -16.36 9.04
N ALA A 367 8.24 -15.15 8.48
CA ALA A 367 9.23 -14.18 8.93
C ALA A 367 8.93 -13.68 10.35
N MET A 368 7.66 -13.42 10.65
CA MET A 368 7.21 -12.93 11.96
C MET A 368 7.65 -13.85 13.10
N ARG A 369 7.53 -15.18 12.92
CA ARG A 369 8.00 -16.16 13.91
C ARG A 369 9.52 -16.07 14.12
N THR A 370 10.28 -16.03 13.04
CA THR A 370 11.74 -15.91 13.07
C THR A 370 12.20 -14.61 13.75
N ILE A 371 11.51 -13.50 13.51
CA ILE A 371 11.78 -12.21 14.17
C ILE A 371 11.57 -12.32 15.69
N MET A 372 10.45 -12.93 16.11
CA MET A 372 10.15 -13.11 17.54
C MET A 372 11.15 -14.03 18.24
N GLU A 373 11.57 -15.12 17.57
CA GLU A 373 12.59 -16.04 18.09
C GLU A 373 13.94 -15.33 18.29
N GLN A 374 14.41 -14.58 17.30
CA GLN A 374 15.67 -13.82 17.39
C GLN A 374 15.59 -12.71 18.44
N ALA A 375 14.47 -11.99 18.53
CA ALA A 375 14.28 -10.99 19.58
C ALA A 375 14.33 -11.61 20.99
N ALA A 376 13.73 -12.79 21.18
CA ALA A 376 13.76 -13.50 22.46
C ALA A 376 15.17 -14.00 22.81
N GLU A 377 15.93 -14.48 21.81
CA GLU A 377 17.32 -14.87 21.97
C GLU A 377 18.21 -13.70 22.38
N ASP A 378 18.09 -12.54 21.72
CA ASP A 378 18.83 -11.32 22.07
C ASP A 378 18.52 -10.87 23.51
N ILE A 379 17.25 -10.95 23.95
CA ILE A 379 16.86 -10.67 25.34
C ILE A 379 17.52 -11.65 26.31
N ALA A 380 17.52 -12.95 25.99
CA ALA A 380 18.14 -13.98 26.82
C ALA A 380 19.66 -13.81 26.94
N ASN A 381 20.30 -13.29 25.89
CA ASN A 381 21.72 -12.95 25.83
C ASN A 381 22.07 -11.61 26.49
N GLY A 382 21.08 -10.88 27.02
CA GLY A 382 21.29 -9.61 27.72
C GLY A 382 21.44 -8.39 26.82
N VAL A 383 21.00 -8.46 25.55
CA VAL A 383 20.96 -7.31 24.65
C VAL A 383 19.82 -6.38 25.07
N GLU A 384 20.16 -5.14 25.42
CA GLU A 384 19.19 -4.14 25.89
C GLU A 384 18.75 -3.17 24.78
N THR A 385 19.65 -2.83 23.86
CA THR A 385 19.43 -1.89 22.75
C THR A 385 20.03 -2.44 21.45
N PHE A 386 19.57 -1.94 20.30
CA PHE A 386 20.08 -2.31 18.98
C PHE A 386 21.36 -1.61 18.56
#